data_AF-A0A0J1CRM0-F1
#
_entry.id   AF-A0A0J1CRM0-F1
#
_cell.length_a   1.000
_cell.length_b   1.000
_cell.length_c   1.000
_cell.angle_alpha   90.00
_cell.angle_beta   90.00
_cell.angle_gamma   90.00
#
_symmetry.space_group_name_H-M   'P 1'
#
loop_
_entity.id
_entity.type
_entity.pdbx_description
1 polymer ?
#
loop_
_entity_poly.entity_id
_entity_poly.type
_entity_poly.pdbx_seq_one_letter_code
_entity_poly.pdbx_strand_id
1 'polypeptide(L)'
;AITLAGVLSLPEVLPNGLELPGRDLAVFIASATILMSLLIGVIGLPMLLNGLKRRGDPHAAEERIARRHAAQAAIRAIDSTQENLSEQMDEAASARCTDTAARVMSLYRRRLEGLGEEEEPRRAARQSEMVETKLRMAALRAERSELLKMRTRQAINDETLNKLMREIDLSETAIVNRKKGASA
;
A
#
# COMPACT_ATOMS: atom_id res chain seq x y z
N ALA A 1 13.71 -30.61 -20.65
CA ALA A 1 14.57 -31.72 -20.22
C ALA A 1 14.77 -32.80 -21.30
N ILE A 2 13.77 -33.04 -22.17
CA ILE A 2 13.82 -34.13 -23.16
C ILE A 2 14.87 -33.90 -24.27
N THR A 3 15.09 -32.65 -24.71
CA THR A 3 16.00 -32.32 -25.83
C THR A 3 17.48 -32.57 -25.53
N LEU A 4 17.98 -32.14 -24.37
CA LEU A 4 19.38 -32.33 -23.98
C LEU A 4 19.67 -33.81 -23.64
N ALA A 5 18.71 -34.49 -23.02
CA ALA A 5 18.82 -35.91 -22.71
C ALA A 5 18.98 -36.77 -23.98
N GLY A 6 18.26 -36.45 -25.06
CA GLY A 6 18.39 -37.14 -26.34
C GLY A 6 19.72 -36.91 -27.06
N VAL A 7 20.33 -35.72 -26.91
CA VAL A 7 21.66 -35.44 -27.49
C VAL A 7 22.78 -36.07 -26.67
N LEU A 8 22.66 -36.11 -25.34
CA LEU A 8 23.63 -36.76 -24.44
C LEU A 8 23.59 -38.29 -24.52
N SER A 9 22.49 -38.89 -25.00
CA SER A 9 22.42 -40.33 -25.27
C SER A 9 23.14 -40.77 -26.55
N LEU A 10 23.67 -39.83 -27.34
CA LEU A 10 24.48 -40.16 -28.51
C LEU A 10 25.88 -40.66 -28.07
N PRO A 11 26.36 -41.79 -28.61
CA PRO A 11 27.66 -42.35 -28.26
C PRO A 11 28.80 -41.42 -28.71
N GLU A 12 29.81 -41.21 -27.84
CA GLU A 12 30.96 -40.34 -28.15
C GLU A 12 31.88 -40.94 -29.21
N VAL A 13 31.91 -42.27 -29.33
CA VAL A 13 32.83 -43.00 -30.20
C VAL A 13 32.03 -44.01 -31.03
N LEU A 14 32.28 -44.05 -32.34
CA LEU A 14 31.76 -45.11 -33.20
C LEU A 14 32.40 -46.45 -32.84
N PRO A 15 31.77 -47.60 -33.17
CA PRO A 15 32.35 -48.94 -33.00
C PRO A 15 33.72 -49.12 -33.67
N ASN A 16 34.08 -48.20 -34.57
CA ASN A 16 35.33 -48.19 -35.32
C ASN A 16 36.42 -47.29 -34.69
N GLY A 17 36.20 -46.74 -33.48
CA GLY A 17 37.19 -45.94 -32.74
C GLY A 17 37.31 -44.47 -33.15
N LEU A 18 36.48 -44.00 -34.08
CA LEU A 18 36.43 -42.59 -34.52
C LEU A 18 35.37 -41.80 -33.73
N GLU A 19 35.66 -40.53 -33.41
CA GLU A 19 34.69 -39.62 -32.79
C GLU A 19 33.49 -39.38 -33.72
N LEU A 20 32.27 -39.34 -33.16
CA LEU A 20 31.03 -39.14 -33.94
C LEU A 20 31.00 -37.72 -34.54
N PRO A 21 31.12 -37.56 -35.87
CA PRO A 21 31.08 -36.23 -36.49
C PRO A 21 29.66 -35.65 -36.37
N GLY A 22 29.55 -34.43 -35.83
CA GLY A 22 28.28 -33.70 -35.73
C GLY A 22 27.60 -33.67 -34.35
N ARG A 23 28.16 -34.33 -33.33
CA ARG A 23 27.66 -34.26 -31.95
C ARG A 23 27.71 -32.84 -31.39
N ASP A 24 28.82 -32.14 -31.58
CA ASP A 24 28.98 -30.75 -31.11
C ASP A 24 27.98 -29.81 -31.74
N LEU A 25 27.64 -30.03 -33.01
CA LEU A 25 26.62 -29.27 -33.72
C LEU A 25 25.21 -29.54 -33.13
N ALA A 26 24.91 -30.80 -32.80
CA ALA A 26 23.64 -31.17 -32.18
C ALA A 26 23.50 -30.58 -30.76
N VAL A 27 24.58 -30.60 -29.96
CA VAL A 27 24.62 -29.97 -28.63
C VAL A 27 24.45 -28.46 -28.73
N PHE A 28 25.08 -27.82 -29.73
CA PHE A 28 24.94 -26.39 -29.99
C PHE A 28 23.50 -26.02 -30.36
N ILE A 29 22.84 -26.78 -31.24
CA ILE A 29 21.45 -26.53 -31.63
C ILE A 29 20.49 -26.77 -30.45
N ALA A 30 20.71 -27.82 -29.65
CA ALA A 30 19.88 -28.14 -28.49
C ALA A 30 19.98 -27.09 -27.38
N SER A 31 21.19 -26.60 -27.09
CA SER A 31 21.39 -25.52 -26.11
C SER A 31 20.84 -24.19 -26.61
N ALA A 32 21.03 -23.85 -27.89
CA ALA A 32 20.49 -22.64 -28.50
C ALA A 32 18.95 -22.61 -28.46
N THR A 33 18.29 -23.73 -28.78
CA THR A 33 16.81 -23.82 -28.72
C THR A 33 16.26 -23.71 -27.29
N ILE A 34 16.93 -24.27 -26.28
CA ILE A 34 16.55 -24.10 -24.88
C ILE A 34 16.67 -22.63 -24.47
N LEU A 35 17.81 -22.00 -24.76
CA LEU A 35 18.04 -20.58 -24.42
C LEU A 35 17.03 -19.68 -25.11
N MET A 36 16.73 -19.93 -26.38
CA MET A 36 15.74 -19.17 -27.15
C MET A 36 14.33 -19.34 -26.56
N SER A 37 13.94 -20.57 -26.19
CA SER A 37 12.65 -20.82 -25.54
C SER A 37 12.55 -20.14 -24.18
N LEU A 38 13.61 -20.15 -23.37
CA LEU A 38 13.63 -19.47 -22.07
C LEU A 38 13.55 -17.95 -22.25
N LEU A 39 14.27 -17.38 -23.21
CA LEU A 39 14.25 -15.95 -23.50
C LEU A 39 12.83 -15.50 -23.92
N ILE A 40 12.19 -16.27 -24.80
CA ILE A 40 10.80 -16.04 -25.22
C ILE A 40 9.85 -16.20 -24.03
N GLY A 41 10.06 -17.19 -23.15
CA GLY A 41 9.26 -17.36 -21.95
C GLY A 41 9.40 -16.18 -20.98
N VAL A 42 10.63 -15.73 -20.72
CA VAL A 42 10.94 -14.64 -19.78
C VAL A 42 10.41 -13.30 -20.27
N ILE A 43 10.39 -13.05 -21.58
CA ILE A 43 9.86 -11.80 -22.17
C ILE A 43 8.35 -11.91 -22.47
N GLY A 44 7.92 -13.05 -22.97
CA GLY A 44 6.54 -13.32 -23.36
C GLY A 44 5.59 -13.45 -22.18
N LEU A 45 6.02 -14.08 -21.08
CA LEU A 45 5.21 -14.23 -19.87
C LEU A 45 4.84 -12.87 -19.24
N PRO A 46 5.75 -11.93 -18.97
CA PRO A 46 5.36 -10.62 -18.44
C PRO A 46 4.53 -9.81 -19.45
N MET A 47 4.77 -9.95 -20.76
CA MET A 47 3.95 -9.26 -21.77
C MET A 47 2.51 -9.80 -21.79
N LEU A 48 2.33 -11.12 -21.68
CA LEU A 48 1.02 -11.78 -21.64
C LEU A 48 0.29 -11.52 -20.31
N LEU A 49 1.04 -11.49 -19.20
CA LEU A 49 0.52 -11.17 -17.87
C LEU A 49 0.22 -9.67 -17.69
N ASN A 50 0.91 -8.77 -18.38
CA ASN A 50 0.63 -7.33 -18.34
C ASN A 50 -0.73 -6.96 -18.94
N GLY A 51 -1.24 -7.75 -19.89
CA GLY A 51 -2.59 -7.59 -20.44
C GLY A 51 -3.70 -8.11 -19.52
N LEU A 52 -3.37 -9.06 -18.65
CA LEU A 52 -4.23 -9.53 -17.56
C LEU A 52 -4.10 -8.57 -16.38
N LYS A 53 -4.55 -7.34 -16.60
CA LYS A 53 -4.71 -6.30 -15.59
C LYS A 53 -5.48 -6.91 -14.42
N ARG A 54 -4.72 -7.32 -13.40
CA ARG A 54 -5.11 -7.72 -12.04
C ARG A 54 -6.63 -7.72 -11.89
N ARG A 55 -7.26 -8.83 -12.31
CA ARG A 55 -8.70 -9.05 -12.12
C ARG A 55 -8.87 -9.00 -10.60
N GLY A 56 -9.31 -7.84 -10.11
CA GLY A 56 -9.22 -7.48 -8.70
C GLY A 56 -9.79 -8.60 -7.87
N ASP A 57 -9.14 -8.90 -6.74
CA ASP A 57 -9.61 -9.91 -5.81
C ASP A 57 -11.13 -9.75 -5.66
N PRO A 58 -11.94 -10.79 -5.97
CA PRO A 58 -13.40 -10.71 -5.78
C PRO A 58 -13.73 -10.30 -4.34
N HIS A 59 -12.89 -10.72 -3.39
CA HIS A 59 -12.95 -10.33 -1.99
C HIS A 59 -12.66 -8.85 -1.75
N ALA A 60 -11.85 -8.17 -2.57
CA ALA A 60 -11.61 -6.73 -2.42
C ALA A 60 -12.85 -5.90 -2.78
N ALA A 61 -13.64 -6.34 -3.76
CA ALA A 61 -14.92 -5.69 -4.09
C ALA A 61 -15.94 -5.91 -2.97
N GLU A 62 -16.05 -7.14 -2.47
CA GLU A 62 -16.92 -7.51 -1.35
C GLU A 62 -16.53 -6.78 -0.06
N GLU A 63 -15.24 -6.73 0.26
CA GLU A 63 -14.69 -6.01 1.42
C GLU A 63 -14.98 -4.51 1.32
N ARG A 64 -14.85 -3.91 0.13
CA ARG A 64 -15.19 -2.49 -0.08
C ARG A 64 -16.66 -2.20 0.17
N ILE A 65 -17.55 -3.07 -0.30
CA ILE A 65 -19.00 -2.96 -0.05
C ILE A 65 -19.27 -3.10 1.45
N ALA A 66 -18.71 -4.11 2.10
CA ALA A 66 -18.83 -4.32 3.54
C ALA A 66 -18.32 -3.11 4.35
N ARG A 67 -17.15 -2.56 3.99
CA ARG A 67 -16.59 -1.34 4.61
C ARG A 67 -17.47 -0.11 4.40
N ARG A 68 -18.10 0.03 3.22
CA ARG A 68 -19.05 1.11 2.92
C ARG A 68 -20.28 1.01 3.81
N HIS A 69 -20.88 -0.18 3.91
CA HIS A 69 -22.03 -0.43 4.78
C HIS A 69 -21.68 -0.19 6.26
N ALA A 70 -20.52 -0.67 6.71
CA ALA A 70 -20.06 -0.44 8.09
C ALA A 70 -19.87 1.05 8.40
N ALA A 71 -19.28 1.83 7.47
CA ALA A 71 -19.11 3.26 7.65
C ALA A 71 -20.45 4.01 7.66
N GLN A 72 -21.41 3.62 6.81
CA GLN A 72 -22.76 4.18 6.83
C GLN A 72 -23.50 3.85 8.13
N ALA A 73 -23.39 2.62 8.62
CA ALA A 73 -23.96 2.21 9.91
C ALA A 73 -23.36 3.00 11.07
N ALA A 74 -22.04 3.24 11.06
CA ALA A 74 -21.38 4.07 12.06
C ALA A 74 -21.91 5.52 12.05
N ILE A 75 -22.09 6.13 10.87
CA ILE A 75 -22.65 7.49 10.77
C ILE A 75 -24.06 7.55 11.37
N ARG A 76 -24.93 6.58 11.04
CA ARG A 76 -26.30 6.52 11.60
C ARG A 76 -26.30 6.34 13.11
N ALA A 77 -25.39 5.53 13.65
CA ALA A 77 -25.25 5.35 15.09
C ALA A 77 -24.75 6.62 15.79
N ILE A 78 -23.85 7.39 15.16
CA ILE A 78 -23.40 8.68 15.69
C ILE A 78 -24.55 9.68 15.69
N ASP A 79 -25.38 9.70 14.64
CA ASP A 79 -26.54 10.57 14.52
C ASP A 79 -27.57 10.30 15.62
N SER A 80 -27.94 9.03 15.82
CA SER A 80 -28.89 8.64 16.87
C SER A 80 -28.34 8.87 18.28
N THR A 81 -27.04 8.62 18.51
CA THR A 81 -26.43 8.91 19.81
C THR A 81 -26.33 10.41 20.08
N GLN A 82 -26.10 11.23 19.05
CA GLN A 82 -26.10 12.68 19.16
C GLN A 82 -27.48 13.21 19.56
N GLU A 83 -28.56 12.74 18.91
CA GLU A 83 -29.93 13.12 19.26
C GLU A 83 -30.22 12.79 20.73
N ASN A 84 -29.96 11.54 21.15
CA ASN A 84 -30.17 11.09 22.53
C ASN A 84 -29.35 11.89 23.58
N LEU A 85 -28.09 12.24 23.26
CA LEU A 85 -27.26 13.03 24.16
C LEU A 85 -27.73 14.48 24.23
N SER A 86 -28.15 15.04 23.09
CA SER A 86 -28.60 16.44 23.00
C SER A 86 -29.87 16.71 23.80
N GLU A 87 -30.77 15.72 23.93
CA GLU A 87 -31.98 15.81 24.75
C GLU A 87 -31.69 15.82 26.26
N GLN A 88 -30.53 15.31 26.69
CA GLN A 88 -30.14 15.18 28.09
C GLN A 88 -29.16 16.29 28.56
N MET A 89 -28.76 17.19 27.66
CA MET A 89 -27.70 18.17 27.89
C MET A 89 -28.24 19.62 27.82
N ASP A 90 -27.65 20.52 28.60
CA ASP A 90 -27.89 21.97 28.47
C ASP A 90 -27.53 22.49 27.06
N GLU A 91 -28.12 23.62 26.65
CA GLU A 91 -27.96 24.21 25.31
C GLU A 91 -26.49 24.49 24.91
N ALA A 92 -25.63 24.85 25.88
CA ALA A 92 -24.19 25.02 25.65
C ALA A 92 -23.43 23.68 25.51
N ALA A 93 -23.92 22.62 26.14
CA ALA A 93 -23.35 21.28 26.07
C ALA A 93 -23.82 20.52 24.82
N SER A 94 -25.07 20.73 24.38
CA SER A 94 -25.60 20.21 23.13
C SER A 94 -24.85 20.78 21.91
N ALA A 95 -24.54 22.09 21.91
CA ALA A 95 -23.71 22.71 20.88
C ALA A 95 -22.32 22.06 20.78
N ARG A 96 -21.66 21.77 21.92
CA ARG A 96 -20.37 21.06 21.94
C ARG A 96 -20.47 19.61 21.47
N CYS A 97 -21.57 18.94 21.81
CA CYS A 97 -21.86 17.58 21.35
C CYS A 97 -22.02 17.55 19.83
N THR A 98 -22.74 18.52 19.25
CA THR A 98 -22.95 18.60 17.80
C THR A 98 -21.64 18.86 17.02
N ASP A 99 -20.76 19.75 17.49
CA ASP A 99 -19.44 19.97 16.87
C ASP A 99 -18.57 18.70 16.93
N THR A 100 -18.57 18.02 18.08
CA THR A 100 -17.81 16.80 18.26
C THR A 100 -18.33 15.68 17.36
N ALA A 101 -19.65 15.50 17.29
CA ALA A 101 -20.30 14.53 16.42
C ALA A 101 -20.00 14.83 14.95
N ALA A 102 -20.11 16.09 14.51
CA ALA A 102 -19.78 16.51 13.16
C ALA A 102 -18.31 16.20 12.79
N ARG A 103 -17.37 16.41 13.72
CA ARG A 103 -15.96 16.07 13.52
C ARG A 103 -15.76 14.56 13.35
N VAL A 104 -16.41 13.75 14.18
CA VAL A 104 -16.32 12.28 14.07
C VAL A 104 -16.99 11.79 12.78
N MET A 105 -18.16 12.31 12.41
CA MET A 105 -18.83 12.00 11.15
C MET A 105 -17.98 12.37 9.93
N SER A 106 -17.26 13.49 9.99
CA SER A 106 -16.37 13.93 8.89
C SER A 106 -15.27 12.91 8.59
N LEU A 107 -14.77 12.20 9.61
CA LEU A 107 -13.79 11.13 9.45
C LEU A 107 -14.38 9.94 8.68
N TYR A 108 -15.60 9.52 9.01
CA TYR A 108 -16.30 8.44 8.31
C TYR A 108 -16.72 8.83 6.89
N ARG A 109 -17.11 10.09 6.67
CA ARG A 109 -17.41 10.62 5.32
C ARG A 109 -16.19 10.62 4.42
N ARG A 110 -15.04 11.10 4.90
CA ARG A 110 -13.76 11.01 4.14
C ARG A 110 -13.39 9.58 3.79
N ARG A 111 -13.63 8.64 4.71
CA ARG A 111 -13.41 7.20 4.44
C ARG A 111 -14.35 6.66 3.36
N LEU A 112 -15.60 7.14 3.30
CA LEU A 112 -16.57 6.78 2.26
C LEU A 112 -16.18 7.34 0.89
N GLU A 113 -15.70 8.59 0.83
CA GLU A 113 -15.20 9.22 -0.40
C GLU A 113 -14.03 8.44 -1.01
N GLY A 114 -13.08 7.99 -0.18
CA GLY A 114 -11.98 7.12 -0.62
C GLY A 114 -12.44 5.74 -1.15
N LEU A 115 -13.63 5.27 -0.76
CA LEU A 115 -14.23 4.00 -1.19
C LEU A 115 -15.18 4.14 -2.40
N GLY A 116 -15.43 5.37 -2.91
CA GLY A 116 -16.25 5.62 -4.11
C GLY A 116 -15.75 4.86 -5.33
N GLU A 117 -16.57 4.59 -6.34
CA GLU A 117 -16.18 3.85 -7.57
C GLU A 117 -15.52 4.75 -8.62
N GLU A 118 -15.90 6.02 -8.63
CA GLU A 118 -15.54 6.99 -9.66
C GLU A 118 -14.06 7.42 -9.57
N GLU A 119 -13.34 7.38 -10.69
CA GLU A 119 -11.91 7.69 -10.75
C GLU A 119 -11.60 9.16 -10.46
N GLU A 120 -12.48 10.08 -10.83
CA GLU A 120 -12.30 11.53 -10.62
C GLU A 120 -12.33 11.95 -9.14
N PRO A 121 -13.36 11.61 -8.34
CA PRO A 121 -13.35 11.91 -6.90
C PRO A 121 -12.24 11.14 -6.16
N ARG A 122 -11.87 9.94 -6.62
CA ARG A 122 -10.70 9.21 -6.08
C ARG A 122 -9.39 9.95 -6.31
N ARG A 123 -9.19 10.58 -7.47
CA ARG A 123 -7.98 11.36 -7.77
C ARG A 123 -7.93 12.63 -6.92
N ALA A 124 -9.04 13.35 -6.82
CA ALA A 124 -9.15 14.53 -5.97
C ALA A 124 -8.90 14.21 -4.49
N ALA A 125 -9.49 13.12 -3.98
CA ALA A 125 -9.27 12.65 -2.62
C ALA A 125 -7.79 12.30 -2.36
N ARG A 126 -7.14 11.56 -3.27
CA ARG A 126 -5.70 11.26 -3.16
C ARG A 126 -4.83 12.50 -3.16
N GLN A 127 -5.13 13.48 -4.02
CA GLN A 127 -4.38 14.74 -4.04
C GLN A 127 -4.53 15.50 -2.73
N SER A 128 -5.75 15.59 -2.20
CA SER A 128 -6.04 16.20 -0.90
C SER A 128 -5.29 15.49 0.23
N GLU A 129 -5.28 14.15 0.26
CA GLU A 129 -4.52 13.36 1.24
C GLU A 129 -3.00 13.58 1.14
N MET A 130 -2.46 13.70 -0.07
CA MET A 130 -1.04 14.02 -0.27
C MET A 130 -0.69 15.40 0.27
N VAL A 131 -1.55 16.40 0.06
CA VAL A 131 -1.36 17.76 0.58
C VAL A 131 -1.46 17.75 2.11
N GLU A 132 -2.48 17.09 2.69
CA GLU A 132 -2.66 16.95 4.13
C GLU A 132 -1.44 16.28 4.79
N THR A 133 -0.92 15.22 4.16
CA THR A 133 0.28 14.51 4.63
C THR A 133 1.50 15.42 4.61
N LYS A 134 1.73 16.17 3.52
CA LYS A 134 2.86 17.11 3.42
C LYS A 134 2.77 18.20 4.48
N LEU A 135 1.58 18.76 4.71
CA LEU A 135 1.36 19.79 5.72
C LEU A 135 1.63 19.25 7.13
N ARG A 136 1.13 18.06 7.48
CA ARG A 136 1.43 17.43 8.78
C ARG A 136 2.91 17.16 8.97
N MET A 137 3.60 16.66 7.94
CA MET A 137 5.05 16.43 8.02
C MET A 137 5.84 17.74 8.22
N ALA A 138 5.40 18.83 7.60
CA ALA A 138 6.00 20.14 7.82
C ALA A 138 5.79 20.63 9.26
N ALA A 139 4.58 20.45 9.82
CA ALA A 139 4.27 20.80 11.19
C ALA A 139 5.14 20.03 12.20
N LEU A 140 5.24 18.69 12.07
CA LEU A 140 6.06 17.86 12.95
C LEU A 140 7.55 18.26 12.91
N ARG A 141 8.08 18.61 11.72
CA ARG A 141 9.46 19.13 11.59
C ARG A 141 9.64 20.46 12.33
N ALA A 142 8.67 21.36 12.24
CA ALA A 142 8.70 22.63 12.95
C ALA A 142 8.69 22.40 14.47
N GLU A 143 7.83 21.52 14.98
CA GLU A 143 7.77 21.14 16.39
C GLU A 143 9.11 20.60 16.89
N ARG A 144 9.73 19.65 16.17
CA ARG A 144 11.08 19.14 16.53
C ARG A 144 12.11 20.26 16.61
N SER A 145 12.10 21.17 15.64
CA SER A 145 13.06 22.28 15.61
C SER A 145 12.90 23.19 16.83
N GLU A 146 11.67 23.39 17.30
CA GLU A 146 11.39 24.24 18.45
C GLU A 146 11.79 23.56 19.77
N LEU A 147 11.50 22.27 19.93
CA LEU A 147 11.96 21.49 21.08
C LEU A 147 13.48 21.48 21.21
N LEU A 148 14.21 21.37 20.09
CA LEU A 148 15.67 21.44 20.08
C LEU A 148 16.19 22.83 20.48
N LYS A 149 15.53 23.91 20.05
CA LYS A 149 15.86 25.27 20.50
C LYS A 149 15.60 25.45 22.00
N MET A 150 14.48 24.95 22.51
CA MET A 150 14.14 25.00 23.93
C MET A 150 15.19 24.27 24.78
N ARG A 151 15.66 23.10 24.33
CA ARG A 151 16.77 22.38 24.98
C ARG A 151 18.08 23.18 24.93
N THR A 152 18.39 23.80 23.79
CA THR A 152 19.60 24.63 23.65
C THR A 152 19.58 25.84 24.60
N ARG A 153 18.39 26.39 24.86
CA ARG A 153 18.15 27.47 25.84
C ARG A 153 18.01 26.96 27.28
N GLN A 154 18.23 25.67 27.54
CA GLN A 154 18.04 25.01 28.85
C GLN A 154 16.63 25.18 29.44
N ALA A 155 15.62 25.46 28.62
CA ALA A 155 14.22 25.61 29.06
C ALA A 155 13.56 24.25 29.35
N ILE A 156 14.09 23.17 28.79
CA ILE A 156 13.63 21.79 29.02
C ILE A 156 14.83 20.89 29.32
N ASN A 157 14.62 19.88 30.16
CA ASN A 157 15.63 18.84 30.45
C ASN A 157 15.62 17.74 29.37
N ASP A 158 16.68 16.91 29.36
CA ASP A 158 16.83 15.84 28.37
C ASP A 158 15.72 14.76 28.48
N GLU A 159 15.19 14.53 29.68
CA GLU A 159 14.07 13.60 29.89
C GLU A 159 12.77 14.08 29.22
N THR A 160 12.43 15.36 29.38
CA THR A 160 11.25 15.98 28.75
C THR A 160 11.43 16.05 27.24
N LEU A 161 12.64 16.37 26.75
CA LEU A 161 12.93 16.34 25.32
C LEU A 161 12.70 14.93 24.75
N ASN A 162 13.25 13.89 25.38
CA ASN A 162 13.10 12.51 24.89
C ASN A 162 11.64 12.05 24.89
N LYS A 163 10.87 12.43 25.92
CA LYS A 163 9.45 12.13 25.99
C LYS A 163 8.68 12.78 24.83
N LEU A 164 8.86 14.09 24.61
CA LEU A 164 8.19 14.83 23.55
C LEU A 164 8.63 14.38 22.15
N MET A 165 9.93 14.10 21.96
CA MET A 165 10.44 13.58 20.70
C MET A 165 9.82 12.21 20.37
N ARG A 166 9.62 11.35 21.37
CA ARG A 166 8.96 10.05 21.20
C ARG A 166 7.49 10.19 20.80
N GLU A 167 6.77 11.18 21.34
CA GLU A 167 5.38 11.47 20.92
C GLU A 167 5.33 11.91 19.45
N ILE A 168 6.28 12.74 19.02
CA ILE A 168 6.43 13.14 17.61
C ILE A 168 6.74 11.91 16.74
N ASP A 169 7.68 11.05 17.14
CA ASP A 169 8.05 9.84 16.37
C ASP A 169 6.85 8.88 16.21
N LEU A 170 6.01 8.74 17.26
CA LEU A 170 4.77 7.96 17.19
C LEU A 170 3.77 8.55 16.19
N SER A 171 3.62 9.88 16.19
CA SER A 171 2.74 10.57 15.24
C SER A 171 3.23 10.45 13.79
N GLU A 172 4.55 10.50 13.56
CA GLU A 172 5.17 10.32 12.26
C GLU A 172 4.99 8.88 11.75
N THR A 173 5.17 7.90 12.64
CA THR A 173 4.95 6.48 12.34
C THR A 173 3.50 6.21 11.92
N ALA A 174 2.53 6.84 12.58
CA ALA A 174 1.11 6.72 12.22
C ALA A 174 0.81 7.26 10.81
N ILE A 175 1.48 8.35 10.39
CA ILE A 175 1.34 8.93 9.05
C ILE A 175 1.98 8.02 7.99
N VAL A 176 3.18 7.48 8.27
CA VAL A 176 3.90 6.59 7.34
C VAL A 176 3.15 5.27 7.14
N ASN A 177 2.60 4.68 8.21
CA ASN A 177 1.80 3.46 8.12
C ASN A 177 0.51 3.65 7.32
N ARG A 178 -0.15 4.80 7.45
CA ARG A 178 -1.31 5.15 6.62
C ARG A 178 -0.97 5.13 5.12
N LYS A 179 0.19 5.65 4.74
CA LYS A 179 0.65 5.66 3.33
C LYS A 179 0.93 4.25 2.79
N LYS A 180 1.49 3.35 3.60
CA LYS A 180 1.71 1.95 3.22
C LYS A 180 0.38 1.19 3.01
N GLY A 181 -0.59 1.39 3.90
CA GLY A 181 -1.91 0.77 3.79
C GLY A 181 -2.75 1.24 2.60
N ALA A 182 -2.49 2.43 2.06
CA ALA A 182 -3.17 2.96 0.87
C ALA A 182 -2.51 2.54 -0.46
N SER A 183 -1.32 1.94 -0.42
CA SER A 183 -0.53 1.50 -1.59
C SER A 183 -0.50 -0.02 -1.78
N ALA A 184 -1.10 -0.79 -0.87
CA ALA A 184 -1.30 -2.23 -0.97
C ALA A 184 -2.71 -2.53 -1.50
#